data_AF-F3FKQ8-F1
#
_entry.id   AF-F3FKQ8-F1
#
_cell.length_a   1.000
_cell.length_b   1.000
_cell.length_c   1.000
_cell.angle_alpha   90.00
_cell.angle_beta   90.00
_cell.angle_gamma   90.00
#
_symmetry.space_group_name_H-M   'P 1'
#
loop_
_entity.id
_entity.type
_entity.pdbx_description
1 polymer ?
#
loop_
_entity_poly.entity_id
_entity_poly.type
_entity_poly.pdbx_seq_one_letter_code
_entity_poly.pdbx_strand_id
1 'polypeptide(L)'
;MNSLQLAREAASAARARYRQGFVAPTAGQAPGLTQCNMITLPREWAYDFLLFAQRNPQACPVLDVTEPGSHTTLLAEQADLRTDLPLYRVWRDGQLAEELSDVSHIWAQHTDLVSFLIGCSFTFETDLMHAGIDVRHISEGCNVPMYRSNRVCARPDACRATWWCRCARSPRTGLPKRR
;
A
#
# COMPACT_ATOMS: atom_id res chain seq x y z
N MET A 1 -29.48 2.83 -5.56
CA MET A 1 -28.21 3.01 -4.82
C MET A 1 -27.23 3.77 -5.69
N ASN A 2 -26.57 4.79 -5.16
CA ASN A 2 -25.56 5.56 -5.91
C ASN A 2 -24.31 4.68 -6.14
N SER A 3 -23.70 4.75 -7.32
CA SER A 3 -22.47 4.04 -7.69
C SER A 3 -21.35 4.19 -6.65
N LEU A 4 -21.19 5.38 -6.07
CA LEU A 4 -20.20 5.62 -5.01
C LEU A 4 -20.49 4.84 -3.72
N GLN A 5 -21.78 4.67 -3.38
CA GLN A 5 -22.17 3.96 -2.17
C GLN A 5 -21.87 2.46 -2.30
N LEU A 6 -22.18 1.86 -3.46
CA LEU A 6 -21.82 0.48 -3.78
C LEU A 6 -20.30 0.26 -3.71
N ALA A 7 -19.51 1.21 -4.23
CA ALA A 7 -18.06 1.12 -4.16
C ALA A 7 -17.54 1.15 -2.70
N ARG A 8 -18.11 2.02 -1.85
CA ARG A 8 -17.78 2.09 -0.41
C ARG A 8 -18.14 0.81 0.33
N GLU A 9 -19.28 0.22 0.03
CA GLU A 9 -19.71 -1.07 0.59
C GLU A 9 -18.76 -2.20 0.18
N ALA A 10 -18.39 -2.29 -1.11
CA ALA A 10 -17.43 -3.25 -1.61
C ALA A 10 -16.06 -3.11 -0.94
N ALA A 11 -15.55 -1.88 -0.77
CA ALA A 11 -14.30 -1.63 -0.06
C ALA A 11 -14.36 -2.03 1.42
N SER A 12 -15.48 -1.75 2.10
CA SER A 12 -15.68 -2.15 3.49
C SER A 12 -15.69 -3.68 3.62
N ALA A 13 -16.42 -4.36 2.73
CA ALA A 13 -16.47 -5.82 2.70
C ALA A 13 -15.10 -6.46 2.40
N ALA A 14 -14.32 -5.87 1.48
CA ALA A 14 -12.96 -6.32 1.19
C ALA A 14 -12.06 -6.23 2.44
N ARG A 15 -12.03 -5.07 3.11
CA ARG A 15 -11.27 -4.87 4.36
C ARG A 15 -11.70 -5.84 5.45
N ALA A 16 -13.00 -6.07 5.62
CA ALA A 16 -13.53 -7.03 6.59
C ALA A 16 -13.00 -8.46 6.33
N ARG A 17 -12.87 -8.88 5.08
CA ARG A 17 -12.27 -10.18 4.73
C ARG A 17 -10.78 -10.22 5.07
N TYR A 18 -10.04 -9.16 4.78
CA TYR A 18 -8.62 -9.06 5.09
C TYR A 18 -8.36 -9.12 6.59
N ARG A 19 -9.19 -8.43 7.37
CA ARG A 19 -9.19 -8.48 8.84
C ARG A 19 -9.40 -9.88 9.40
N GLN A 20 -10.08 -10.76 8.66
CA GLN A 20 -10.28 -12.17 9.01
C GLN A 20 -9.11 -13.07 8.53
N GLY A 21 -8.03 -12.49 8.00
CA GLY A 21 -6.85 -13.22 7.53
C GLY A 21 -6.91 -13.67 6.07
N PHE A 22 -7.88 -13.20 5.28
CA PHE A 22 -7.92 -13.52 3.85
C PHE A 22 -6.78 -12.82 3.11
N VAL A 23 -5.93 -13.60 2.42
CA VAL A 23 -4.77 -13.07 1.69
C VAL A 23 -4.99 -13.19 0.18
N ALA A 24 -5.20 -12.05 -0.49
CA ALA A 24 -5.33 -12.00 -1.95
C ALA A 24 -4.87 -10.65 -2.51
N PRO A 25 -4.58 -10.55 -3.83
CA PRO A 25 -4.40 -9.26 -4.49
C PRO A 25 -5.61 -8.33 -4.31
N THR A 26 -5.35 -7.03 -4.16
CA THR A 26 -6.38 -6.00 -3.97
C THR A 26 -6.92 -5.43 -5.28
N ALA A 27 -6.27 -5.72 -6.41
CA ALA A 27 -6.68 -5.23 -7.72
C ALA A 27 -8.14 -5.62 -8.02
N GLY A 28 -8.94 -4.66 -8.45
CA GLY A 28 -10.35 -4.87 -8.82
C GLY A 28 -11.34 -5.10 -7.67
N GLN A 29 -10.92 -5.07 -6.40
CA GLN A 29 -11.81 -5.39 -5.27
C GLN A 29 -12.86 -4.30 -4.95
N ALA A 30 -12.52 -3.04 -5.21
CA ALA A 30 -13.44 -1.90 -5.04
C ALA A 30 -13.23 -0.90 -6.19
N PRO A 31 -13.77 -1.17 -7.39
CA PRO A 31 -13.64 -0.29 -8.54
C PRO A 31 -14.17 1.12 -8.24
N GLY A 32 -13.46 2.15 -8.71
CA GLY A 32 -13.83 3.55 -8.51
C GLY A 32 -13.41 4.15 -7.17
N LEU A 33 -12.77 3.39 -6.29
CA LEU A 33 -12.13 3.92 -5.08
C LEU A 33 -10.61 3.87 -5.17
N THR A 34 -9.97 4.89 -4.61
CA THR A 34 -8.52 4.99 -4.52
C THR A 34 -7.97 3.89 -3.62
N GLN A 35 -7.03 3.11 -4.14
CA GLN A 35 -6.17 2.23 -3.35
C GLN A 35 -4.87 2.96 -3.01
N CYS A 36 -4.33 2.70 -1.82
CA CYS A 36 -3.07 3.28 -1.36
C CYS A 36 -2.05 2.20 -1.03
N ASN A 37 -0.77 2.57 -1.16
CA ASN A 37 0.33 1.88 -0.51
C ASN A 37 0.44 2.40 0.93
N MET A 38 1.10 1.65 1.81
CA MET A 38 1.30 2.07 3.19
C MET A 38 2.73 1.84 3.66
N ILE A 39 3.25 2.79 4.42
CA ILE A 39 4.49 2.67 5.18
C ILE A 39 4.24 3.17 6.59
N THR A 40 4.66 2.39 7.59
CA THR A 40 4.48 2.74 8.99
C THR A 40 5.83 2.73 9.67
N LEU A 41 6.20 3.81 10.34
CA LEU A 41 7.53 3.99 10.91
C LEU A 41 7.43 4.48 12.36
N PRO A 42 8.41 4.17 13.22
CA PRO A 42 8.52 4.83 14.52
C PRO A 42 8.60 6.34 14.35
N ARG A 43 8.10 7.11 15.33
CA ARG A 43 7.98 8.56 15.23
C ARG A 43 9.30 9.25 14.90
N GLU A 44 10.41 8.74 15.43
CA GLU A 44 11.75 9.26 15.18
C GLU A 44 12.13 9.27 13.68
N TRP A 45 11.62 8.32 12.89
CA TRP A 45 11.85 8.21 11.44
C TRP A 45 10.78 8.90 10.60
N ALA A 46 9.63 9.22 11.21
CA ALA A 46 8.48 9.76 10.50
C ALA A 46 8.78 11.13 9.87
N TYR A 47 9.55 11.99 10.56
CA TYR A 47 9.94 13.29 10.03
C TYR A 47 10.78 13.18 8.76
N ASP A 48 11.78 12.30 8.78
CA ASP A 48 12.66 12.07 7.63
C ASP A 48 11.88 11.55 6.43
N PHE A 49 10.96 10.62 6.67
CA PHE A 49 10.08 10.10 5.62
C PHE A 49 9.12 11.17 5.07
N LEU A 50 8.54 12.01 5.93
CA LEU A 50 7.67 13.10 5.50
C LEU A 50 8.43 14.10 4.62
N LEU A 51 9.65 14.47 5.01
CA LEU A 51 10.52 15.35 4.22
C LEU A 51 10.93 14.69 2.90
N PHE A 52 11.22 13.38 2.91
CA PHE A 52 11.48 12.61 1.70
C PHE A 52 10.28 12.62 0.76
N ALA A 53 9.07 12.38 1.27
CA ALA A 53 7.86 12.36 0.47
C ALA A 53 7.55 13.75 -0.12
N GLN A 54 7.67 14.81 0.68
CA GLN A 54 7.49 16.20 0.23
C GLN A 54 8.46 16.59 -0.89
N ARG A 55 9.69 16.09 -0.85
CA ARG A 55 10.71 16.33 -1.89
C ARG A 55 10.54 15.45 -3.13
N ASN A 56 9.78 14.36 -3.02
CA ASN A 56 9.57 13.39 -4.09
C ASN A 56 8.07 13.15 -4.34
N PRO A 57 7.25 14.19 -4.57
CA PRO A 57 5.79 14.08 -4.58
C PRO A 57 5.24 13.19 -5.70
N GLN A 58 5.99 13.04 -6.80
CA GLN A 58 5.62 12.11 -7.88
C GLN A 58 5.85 10.64 -7.50
N ALA A 59 6.89 10.35 -6.72
CA ALA A 59 7.22 8.99 -6.29
C ALA A 59 6.48 8.58 -5.01
N CYS A 60 6.20 9.57 -4.13
CA CYS A 60 5.56 9.37 -2.84
C CYS A 60 4.44 10.40 -2.62
N PRO A 61 3.34 10.35 -3.40
CA PRO A 61 2.19 11.23 -3.19
C PRO A 61 1.46 10.83 -1.91
N VAL A 62 1.70 11.52 -0.80
CA VAL A 62 1.04 11.23 0.48
C VAL A 62 -0.42 11.69 0.42
N LEU A 63 -1.34 10.78 0.78
CA LEU A 63 -2.77 11.04 0.88
C LEU A 63 -3.21 11.32 2.31
N ASP A 64 -2.63 10.61 3.28
CA ASP A 64 -2.92 10.75 4.70
C ASP A 64 -1.70 10.37 5.55
N VAL A 65 -1.60 10.98 6.72
CA VAL A 65 -0.58 10.69 7.74
C VAL A 65 -1.28 10.58 9.08
N THR A 66 -1.11 9.45 9.75
CA THR A 66 -1.74 9.24 11.06
C THR A 66 -0.99 9.99 12.16
N GLU A 67 -1.70 10.35 13.22
CA GLU A 67 -1.04 10.74 14.48
C GLU A 67 -0.18 9.58 15.01
N PRO A 68 0.91 9.87 15.75
CA PRO A 68 1.73 8.82 16.38
C PRO A 68 0.89 7.91 17.28
N GLY A 69 1.03 6.59 17.08
CA GLY A 69 0.30 5.55 17.80
C GLY A 69 -1.11 5.29 17.26
N SER A 70 -1.63 6.13 16.36
CA SER A 70 -2.91 5.88 15.73
C SER A 70 -2.81 4.79 14.65
N HIS A 71 -3.82 3.94 14.59
CA HIS A 71 -4.02 2.92 13.57
C HIS A 71 -5.29 3.15 12.74
N THR A 72 -5.87 4.35 12.83
CA THR A 72 -7.04 4.79 12.06
C THR A 72 -6.62 5.85 11.04
N THR A 73 -7.42 5.99 9.98
CA THR A 73 -7.19 6.94 8.89
C THR A 73 -8.47 7.67 8.53
N LEU A 74 -8.35 8.93 8.12
CA LEU A 74 -9.48 9.73 7.63
C LEU A 74 -9.97 9.25 6.25
N LEU A 75 -9.16 8.50 5.51
CA LEU A 75 -9.54 7.95 4.20
C LEU A 75 -10.59 6.83 4.31
N ALA A 76 -10.68 6.19 5.48
CA ALA A 76 -11.64 5.13 5.75
C ALA A 76 -11.96 5.05 7.26
N GLU A 77 -13.05 5.71 7.68
CA GLU A 77 -13.43 5.87 9.10
C GLU A 77 -13.49 4.57 9.92
N GLN A 78 -13.83 3.43 9.30
CA GLN A 78 -13.95 2.13 9.97
C GLN A 78 -12.73 1.22 9.77
N ALA A 79 -11.67 1.74 9.16
CA ALA A 79 -10.50 0.96 8.84
C ALA A 79 -9.57 0.83 10.05
N ASP A 80 -8.99 -0.36 10.19
CA ASP A 80 -7.89 -0.63 11.12
C ASP A 80 -6.64 -1.00 10.31
N LEU A 81 -5.67 -0.10 10.29
CA LEU A 81 -4.45 -0.24 9.48
C LEU A 81 -3.58 -1.44 9.87
N ARG A 82 -3.86 -2.10 11.00
CA ARG A 82 -3.11 -3.26 11.49
C ARG A 82 -3.59 -4.58 10.90
N THR A 83 -4.83 -4.62 10.40
CA THR A 83 -5.51 -5.86 9.98
C THR A 83 -6.23 -5.76 8.64
N ASP A 84 -6.53 -4.56 8.15
CA ASP A 84 -7.37 -4.38 6.96
C ASP A 84 -6.63 -4.49 5.62
N LEU A 85 -5.33 -4.75 5.64
CA LEU A 85 -4.55 -5.08 4.45
C LEU A 85 -4.33 -6.59 4.38
N PRO A 86 -4.40 -7.21 3.18
CA PRO A 86 -4.24 -8.66 3.04
C PRO A 86 -2.85 -9.18 3.41
N LEU A 87 -1.79 -8.37 3.24
CA LEU A 87 -0.43 -8.79 3.58
C LEU A 87 0.48 -7.59 3.87
N TYR A 88 1.17 -7.68 4.98
CA TYR A 88 2.20 -6.75 5.46
C TYR A 88 3.58 -7.33 5.23
N ARG A 89 4.53 -6.43 5.00
CA ARG A 89 5.95 -6.75 4.91
C ARG A 89 6.68 -6.02 6.03
N VAL A 90 7.30 -6.81 6.88
CA VAL A 90 8.05 -6.37 8.03
C VAL A 90 9.51 -6.25 7.65
N TRP A 91 10.12 -5.10 7.89
CA TRP A 91 11.54 -4.92 7.64
C TRP A 91 12.26 -4.69 8.96
N ARG A 92 13.50 -5.16 9.05
CA ARG A 92 14.39 -4.97 10.19
C ARG A 92 15.77 -4.74 9.62
N ASP A 93 16.44 -3.66 10.05
CA ASP A 93 17.77 -3.29 9.57
C ASP A 93 17.88 -3.21 8.02
N GLY A 94 16.82 -2.73 7.38
CA GLY A 94 16.73 -2.59 5.91
C GLY A 94 16.52 -3.90 5.15
N GLN A 95 16.27 -5.03 5.84
CA GLN A 95 16.01 -6.33 5.24
C GLN A 95 14.58 -6.80 5.52
N LEU A 96 13.97 -7.50 4.56
CA LEU A 96 12.66 -8.10 4.77
C LEU A 96 12.79 -9.27 5.75
N ALA A 97 12.17 -9.16 6.91
CA ALA A 97 12.25 -10.15 7.98
C ALA A 97 11.08 -11.14 7.95
N GLU A 98 9.85 -10.67 7.71
CA GLU A 98 8.64 -11.51 7.74
C GLU A 98 7.52 -10.90 6.87
N GLU A 99 6.58 -11.75 6.47
CA GLU A 99 5.32 -11.35 5.83
C GLU A 99 4.16 -11.84 6.72
N LEU A 100 3.25 -10.93 7.07
CA LEU A 100 2.19 -11.18 8.04
C LEU A 100 0.84 -10.73 7.47
N SER A 101 -0.26 -11.37 7.85
CA SER A 101 -1.61 -10.87 7.55
C SER A 101 -2.18 -9.98 8.66
N ASP A 102 -1.51 -9.93 9.82
CA ASP A 102 -1.88 -9.11 10.98
C ASP A 102 -0.62 -8.62 11.69
N VAL A 103 -0.51 -7.29 11.85
CA VAL A 103 0.63 -6.62 12.49
C VAL A 103 0.27 -5.94 13.80
N SER A 104 -0.88 -6.28 14.39
CA SER A 104 -1.37 -5.70 15.66
C SER A 104 -0.37 -5.86 16.80
N HIS A 105 0.34 -6.98 16.83
CA HIS A 105 1.39 -7.23 17.83
C HIS A 105 2.59 -6.29 17.70
N ILE A 106 2.91 -5.83 16.48
CA ILE A 106 4.01 -4.88 16.23
C ILE A 106 3.61 -3.49 16.73
N TRP A 107 2.38 -3.07 16.43
CA TRP A 107 1.82 -1.82 16.98
C TRP A 107 1.76 -1.81 18.51
N ALA A 108 1.52 -2.97 19.13
CA ALA A 108 1.55 -3.07 20.59
C ALA A 108 2.98 -2.89 21.16
N GLN A 109 4.01 -3.26 20.40
CA GLN A 109 5.42 -3.11 20.79
C GLN A 109 5.97 -1.70 20.51
N HIS A 110 5.40 -1.01 19.52
CA HIS A 110 5.80 0.34 19.12
C HIS A 110 4.60 1.27 19.20
N THR A 111 4.43 1.94 20.34
CA THR A 111 3.23 2.74 20.65
C THR A 111 3.21 4.11 19.98
N ASP A 112 4.26 4.49 19.26
CA ASP A 112 4.45 5.79 18.61
C ASP A 112 4.54 5.69 17.08
N LEU A 113 4.13 4.57 16.50
CA LEU A 113 4.15 4.37 15.05
C LEU A 113 3.30 5.40 14.30
N VAL A 114 3.85 5.91 13.19
CA VAL A 114 3.21 6.84 12.27
C VAL A 114 3.02 6.15 10.93
N SER A 115 1.79 6.12 10.42
CA SER A 115 1.47 5.51 9.13
C SER A 115 1.25 6.56 8.06
N PHE A 116 1.88 6.36 6.89
CA PHE A 116 1.71 7.18 5.70
C PHE A 116 0.94 6.36 4.67
N LEU A 117 -0.22 6.86 4.26
CA LEU A 117 -0.97 6.31 3.14
C LEU A 117 -0.55 7.04 1.88
N ILE A 118 0.07 6.30 0.97
CA ILE A 118 0.69 6.84 -0.24
C ILE A 118 -0.19 6.46 -1.42
N GLY A 119 -0.60 7.45 -2.19
CA GLY A 119 -1.38 7.27 -3.39
C GLY A 119 -0.70 6.32 -4.36
N CYS A 120 -1.52 5.50 -5.01
CA CYS A 120 -1.07 4.71 -6.14
C CYS A 120 -1.67 5.31 -7.42
N SER A 121 -0.97 5.13 -8.55
CA SER A 121 -1.43 5.51 -9.88
C SER A 121 -2.66 4.72 -10.38
N PHE A 122 -3.36 4.00 -9.50
CA PHE A 122 -4.51 3.13 -9.84
C PHE A 122 -5.74 3.91 -10.33
N THR A 123 -5.84 5.22 -10.06
CA THR A 123 -6.89 6.05 -10.66
C THR A 123 -6.76 6.14 -12.18
N PHE A 124 -5.53 6.13 -12.72
CA PHE A 124 -5.29 6.17 -14.16
C PHE A 124 -5.75 4.90 -14.87
N GLU A 125 -5.69 3.74 -14.22
CA GLU A 125 -6.09 2.47 -14.83
C GLU A 125 -7.59 2.41 -15.11
N THR A 126 -8.41 2.99 -14.25
CA THR A 126 -9.87 3.07 -14.46
C THR A 126 -10.19 3.95 -15.68
N ASP A 127 -9.53 5.09 -15.79
CA ASP A 127 -9.71 6.00 -16.93
C ASP A 127 -9.20 5.38 -18.24
N LEU A 128 -8.06 4.65 -18.20
CA LEU A 128 -7.56 3.89 -19.34
C LEU A 128 -8.57 2.83 -19.81
N MET A 129 -9.13 2.05 -18.88
CA MET A 129 -10.14 1.04 -19.20
C MET A 129 -11.41 1.67 -19.78
N HIS A 130 -11.88 2.80 -19.23
CA HIS A 130 -13.01 3.55 -19.78
C HIS A 130 -12.73 4.10 -21.19
N ALA A 131 -11.49 4.46 -21.47
CA ALA A 131 -11.04 4.87 -22.81
C ALA A 131 -10.81 3.68 -23.78
N GLY A 132 -11.07 2.45 -23.35
CA GLY A 132 -10.89 1.24 -24.17
C GLY A 132 -9.43 0.77 -24.28
N ILE A 133 -8.54 1.24 -23.40
CA ILE A 133 -7.13 0.83 -23.36
C ILE A 133 -6.98 -0.32 -22.37
N ASP A 134 -6.51 -1.46 -22.88
CA ASP A 134 -6.28 -2.66 -22.08
C ASP A 134 -5.14 -2.48 -21.09
N VAL A 135 -5.43 -2.74 -19.82
CA VAL A 135 -4.44 -2.77 -18.73
C VAL A 135 -3.98 -4.22 -18.54
N ARG A 136 -2.89 -4.58 -19.23
CA ARG A 136 -2.40 -5.96 -19.39
C ARG A 136 -2.40 -6.78 -18.09
N HIS A 137 -1.90 -6.23 -16.99
CA HIS A 137 -1.80 -6.98 -15.74
C HIS A 137 -3.16 -7.31 -15.12
N ILE A 138 -4.17 -6.47 -15.32
CA ILE A 138 -5.56 -6.77 -14.93
C ILE A 138 -6.10 -7.90 -15.81
N SER A 139 -5.90 -7.82 -17.13
CA SER A 139 -6.35 -8.85 -18.08
C SER A 139 -5.73 -10.23 -17.81
N GLU A 140 -4.48 -10.26 -17.33
CA GLU A 140 -3.74 -11.47 -17.02
C GLU A 140 -3.89 -11.93 -15.56
N GLY A 141 -4.66 -11.21 -14.74
CA GLY A 141 -4.83 -11.52 -13.31
C GLY A 141 -3.50 -11.49 -12.54
N CYS A 142 -2.55 -10.66 -12.96
CA CYS A 142 -1.22 -10.55 -12.36
C CYS A 142 -0.99 -9.16 -11.78
N ASN A 143 0.05 -9.00 -10.95
CA ASN A 143 0.40 -7.68 -10.42
C ASN A 143 1.12 -6.85 -11.49
N VAL A 144 0.92 -5.53 -11.42
CA VAL A 144 1.69 -4.57 -12.23
C VAL A 144 3.19 -4.81 -12.06
N PRO A 145 3.96 -4.96 -13.16
CA PRO A 145 5.40 -5.13 -13.06
C PRO A 145 6.05 -3.83 -12.58
N MET A 146 6.98 -3.94 -11.63
CA MET A 146 7.71 -2.80 -11.06
C MET A 146 9.21 -3.05 -11.13
N TYR A 147 9.95 -2.00 -11.47
CA TYR A 147 11.40 -2.07 -11.65
C TYR A 147 12.08 -1.04 -10.76
N ARG A 148 13.23 -1.42 -10.18
CA ARG A 148 14.14 -0.46 -9.57
C ARG A 148 14.89 0.27 -10.68
N SER A 149 14.67 1.57 -10.81
CA SER A 149 15.36 2.39 -11.80
C SER A 149 16.70 2.90 -11.27
N ASN A 150 17.50 3.50 -12.16
CA ASN A 150 18.71 4.26 -11.82
C ASN A 150 18.43 5.77 -11.59
N ARG A 151 17.17 6.21 -11.62
CA ARG A 151 16.79 7.60 -11.30
C ARG A 151 16.75 7.76 -9.78
N VAL A 152 17.56 8.68 -9.28
CA VAL A 152 17.74 8.90 -7.84
C VAL A 152 16.69 9.90 -7.34
N CYS A 153 15.99 9.55 -6.26
CA CYS A 153 15.12 10.49 -5.54
C CYS A 153 15.95 11.59 -4.86
N ALA A 154 15.37 12.77 -4.68
CA ALA A 154 16.01 13.83 -3.90
C ALA A 154 16.19 13.36 -2.44
N ARG A 155 17.43 13.42 -1.92
CA ARG A 155 17.85 12.98 -0.57
C ARG A 155 17.61 11.48 -0.28
N PRO A 156 18.36 10.56 -0.93
CA PRO A 156 18.23 9.13 -0.69
C PRO A 156 18.76 8.69 0.69
N ASP A 157 19.52 9.55 1.37
CA ASP A 157 20.17 9.32 2.66
C ASP A 157 19.22 9.39 3.87
N ALA A 158 18.07 10.07 3.73
CA ALA A 158 17.09 10.27 4.79
C ALA A 158 16.17 9.05 5.02
N CYS A 159 16.04 8.15 4.04
CA CYS A 159 15.19 6.97 4.13
C CYS A 159 16.01 5.71 4.45
N ARG A 160 16.47 5.57 5.69
CA ARG A 160 16.87 4.26 6.25
C ARG A 160 15.71 3.65 7.05
N ALA A 161 14.50 3.74 6.49
CA ALA A 161 13.28 3.48 7.22
C ALA A 161 12.85 2.01 7.10
N THR A 162 12.41 1.45 8.23
CA THR A 162 12.43 0.02 8.56
C THR A 162 11.13 -0.71 8.24
N TRP A 163 10.18 -0.19 7.47
CA TRP A 163 8.95 -0.95 7.16
C TRP A 163 8.35 -0.49 5.84
N TRP A 164 7.92 -1.39 4.96
CA TRP A 164 7.27 -1.05 3.69
C TRP A 164 6.18 -2.07 3.44
N CYS A 165 4.91 -1.65 3.45
CA CYS A 165 3.79 -2.50 3.07
C CYS A 165 3.39 -2.21 1.62
N ARG A 166 3.58 -3.20 0.74
CA ARG A 166 2.93 -3.23 -0.58
C ARG A 166 2.07 -4.47 -0.64
N CYS A 167 0.76 -4.26 -0.78
CA CYS A 167 -0.17 -5.31 -1.18
C CYS A 167 0.06 -5.69 -2.64
N ALA A 168 1.11 -6.48 -2.90
CA ALA A 168 1.31 -7.15 -4.17
C ALA A 168 2.07 -8.44 -3.91
N ARG A 169 1.33 -9.55 -3.78
CA ARG A 169 1.90 -10.89 -3.78
C ARG A 169 2.25 -11.25 -5.22
N SER A 170 3.50 -11.07 -5.64
CA SER A 170 3.98 -11.72 -6.86
C SER A 170 4.15 -13.20 -6.54
N PRO A 171 3.58 -14.14 -7.32
CA PRO A 171 4.12 -15.49 -7.34
C PRO A 171 5.59 -15.38 -7.74
N ARG A 172 6.50 -16.07 -7.03
CA ARG A 172 7.82 -16.36 -7.58
C ARG A 172 7.64 -17.40 -8.68
N THR A 173 7.11 -17.00 -9.84
CA THR A 173 7.20 -17.81 -11.05
C THR A 173 8.38 -17.30 -11.85
N GLY A 174 9.34 -18.20 -12.07
CA GLY A 174 10.54 -17.92 -12.85
C GLY A 174 10.17 -17.34 -14.21
N LEU A 175 10.96 -16.36 -14.64
CA LEU A 175 10.94 -15.84 -16.00
C LEU A 175 10.86 -16.99 -17.02
N PRO A 176 9.87 -17.02 -17.93
CA PRO A 176 9.96 -17.90 -19.06
C PRO A 176 11.14 -17.44 -19.92
N LYS A 177 12.13 -18.33 -20.08
CA LYS A 177 13.18 -18.17 -21.10
C LYS A 177 12.48 -18.03 -22.45
N ARG A 178 12.55 -16.84 -23.06
CA ARG A 178 12.20 -16.64 -24.46
C ARG A 178 13.15 -17.48 -25.31
N ARG A 179 12.60 -18.38 -26.13
CA ARG A 179 13.21 -18.84 -27.37
C ARG A 179 12.91 -17.83 -28.46
#